data_AF-A1TZJ7-F1
#
_entry.id   AF-A1TZJ7-F1
#
_cell.length_a   1.000
_cell.length_b   1.000
_cell.length_c   1.000
_cell.angle_alpha   90.00
_cell.angle_beta   90.00
_cell.angle_gamma   90.00
#
_symmetry.space_group_name_H-M   'P 1'
#
loop_
_entity.id
_entity.type
_entity.pdbx_description
1 polymer ?
#
loop_
_entity_poly.entity_id
_entity_poly.type
_entity_poly.pdbx_seq_one_letter_code
_entity_poly.pdbx_strand_id
1 'polypeptide(L)'
;MGGRLRLESVATLVWNTHARGELLCFLDSDDLWVPEKLERQVALMQAHPEVDVLHSDEIMIDEQGRELSRKNMRRYSGRIARQMLVDNSVSINTVMARRKCFDAMGRFSGRYGVADDYDIWLRFSARFTFLYVPEYWGYYRVMADQISSDKKRRFAANEAIIRDFIEEYGSTLKPDDIRWGLARFYCRKARHFATIGKSATAWGAVAQALRYAPLDSVVWRAVYRVIFPRRGARQD
;
A
#
# COMPACT_ATOMS: atom_id res chain seq x y z
N MET A 1 -25.70 19.76 -18.17
CA MET A 1 -24.66 19.06 -18.95
C MET A 1 -24.07 17.96 -18.08
N GLY A 2 -24.69 16.77 -18.08
CA GLY A 2 -24.22 15.61 -17.31
C GLY A 2 -23.45 14.67 -18.24
N GLY A 3 -22.12 14.73 -18.19
CA GLY A 3 -21.26 13.80 -18.92
C GLY A 3 -21.35 12.41 -18.27
N ARG A 4 -21.90 11.44 -19.01
CA ARG A 4 -21.89 10.02 -18.60
C ARG A 4 -20.45 9.52 -18.67
N LEU A 5 -19.81 9.33 -17.51
CA LEU A 5 -18.50 8.69 -17.41
C LEU A 5 -18.61 7.29 -18.05
N ARG A 6 -17.87 7.04 -19.13
CA ARG A 6 -17.81 5.70 -19.75
C ARG A 6 -17.01 4.78 -18.83
N LEU A 7 -17.71 3.78 -18.29
CA LEU A 7 -17.14 2.67 -17.53
C LEU A 7 -16.61 1.61 -18.51
N GLU A 8 -15.30 1.49 -18.61
CA GLU A 8 -14.64 0.30 -19.16
C GLU A 8 -13.89 -0.38 -18.01
N SER A 9 -14.46 -1.46 -17.50
CA SER A 9 -13.81 -2.33 -16.51
C SER A 9 -12.71 -3.12 -17.19
N VAL A 10 -11.45 -2.77 -16.92
CA VAL A 10 -10.29 -3.55 -17.37
C VAL A 10 -9.85 -4.43 -16.22
N ALA A 11 -10.08 -5.74 -16.35
CA ALA A 11 -9.48 -6.78 -15.52
C ALA A 11 -7.97 -6.86 -15.86
N THR A 12 -7.10 -7.05 -14.88
CA THR A 12 -5.64 -7.01 -15.08
C THR A 12 -5.20 -8.23 -15.88
N LEU A 13 -4.96 -8.05 -17.18
CA LEU A 13 -3.89 -8.76 -17.89
C LEU A 13 -3.44 -8.09 -19.21
N VAL A 14 -3.67 -6.78 -19.40
CA VAL A 14 -3.04 -6.03 -20.50
C VAL A 14 -2.55 -4.66 -20.01
N TRP A 15 -1.28 -4.66 -19.62
CA TRP A 15 -0.46 -3.53 -19.23
C TRP A 15 -0.52 -2.34 -20.22
N ASN A 16 -1.34 -1.35 -19.92
CA ASN A 16 -1.00 0.06 -20.15
C ASN A 16 -1.20 0.73 -21.53
N THR A 17 -1.93 0.20 -22.52
CA THR A 17 -2.26 1.02 -23.72
C THR A 17 -3.70 1.01 -24.18
N HIS A 18 -4.48 0.00 -23.80
CA HIS A 18 -5.80 -0.20 -24.41
C HIS A 18 -6.97 0.34 -23.59
N ALA A 19 -6.80 0.54 -22.28
CA ALA A 19 -7.86 1.12 -21.44
C ALA A 19 -8.16 2.55 -21.89
N ARG A 20 -9.44 2.88 -22.18
CA ARG A 20 -9.88 4.24 -22.60
C ARG A 20 -10.79 4.94 -21.59
N GLY A 21 -11.27 4.24 -20.56
CA GLY A 21 -12.14 4.81 -19.51
C GLY A 21 -11.48 5.89 -18.64
N GLU A 22 -12.27 6.82 -18.09
CA GLU A 22 -11.76 7.90 -17.22
C GLU A 22 -11.41 7.43 -15.80
N LEU A 23 -11.98 6.30 -15.39
CA LEU A 23 -11.73 5.62 -14.12
C LEU A 23 -11.01 4.31 -14.42
N LEU A 24 -9.92 4.06 -13.71
CA LEU A 24 -9.07 2.88 -13.85
C LEU A 24 -9.19 2.02 -12.58
N CYS A 25 -9.41 0.72 -12.77
CA CYS A 25 -9.45 -0.28 -11.71
C CYS A 25 -8.46 -1.40 -12.04
N PHE A 26 -8.08 -2.18 -11.04
CA PHE A 26 -7.08 -3.25 -11.15
C PHE A 26 -7.60 -4.52 -10.48
N LEU A 27 -7.51 -5.65 -11.19
CA LEU A 27 -7.95 -6.96 -10.74
C LEU A 27 -6.95 -8.01 -11.19
N ASP A 28 -6.12 -8.50 -10.27
CA ASP A 28 -5.17 -9.56 -10.58
C ASP A 28 -5.90 -10.86 -10.95
N SER A 29 -5.28 -11.70 -11.78
CA SER A 29 -5.94 -12.87 -12.38
C SER A 29 -6.39 -13.93 -11.37
N ASP A 30 -5.80 -13.92 -10.18
CA ASP A 30 -6.08 -14.82 -9.06
C ASP A 30 -7.10 -14.24 -8.06
N ASP A 31 -7.43 -12.96 -8.19
CA ASP A 31 -8.32 -12.23 -7.29
C ASP A 31 -9.75 -12.11 -7.82
N LEU A 32 -10.67 -11.69 -6.95
CA LEU A 32 -12.08 -11.48 -7.29
C LEU A 32 -12.58 -10.14 -6.74
N TRP A 33 -13.55 -9.54 -7.42
CA TRP A 33 -14.31 -8.41 -6.89
C TRP A 33 -15.67 -8.85 -6.37
N VAL A 34 -16.21 -8.10 -5.40
CA VAL A 34 -17.64 -8.21 -5.08
C VAL A 34 -18.46 -7.68 -6.26
N PRO A 35 -19.63 -8.28 -6.57
CA PRO A 35 -20.40 -7.96 -7.79
C PRO A 35 -20.72 -6.46 -7.95
N GLU A 36 -21.03 -5.77 -6.85
CA GLU A 36 -21.47 -4.38 -6.84
C GLU A 36 -20.32 -3.37 -6.78
N LYS A 37 -19.05 -3.82 -6.74
CA LYS A 37 -17.87 -2.93 -6.56
C LYS A 37 -17.89 -1.78 -7.55
N LEU A 38 -17.97 -2.09 -8.85
CA LEU A 38 -17.81 -1.09 -9.90
C LEU A 38 -18.89 -0.01 -9.86
N GLU A 39 -20.15 -0.42 -9.76
CA GLU A 39 -21.30 0.50 -9.69
C GLU A 39 -21.18 1.43 -8.48
N ARG A 40 -20.89 0.87 -7.30
CA ARG A 40 -20.79 1.62 -6.06
C ARG A 40 -19.58 2.55 -6.05
N GLN A 41 -18.43 2.11 -6.54
CA GLN A 41 -17.24 2.95 -6.65
C GLN A 41 -17.45 4.11 -7.63
N VAL A 42 -18.13 3.89 -8.76
CA VAL A 42 -18.45 4.98 -9.70
C VAL A 42 -19.41 5.99 -9.09
N ALA A 43 -20.46 5.55 -8.41
CA ALA A 43 -21.38 6.44 -7.73
C ALA A 43 -20.64 7.32 -6.71
N LEU A 44 -19.70 6.75 -5.95
CA LEU A 44 -18.85 7.49 -5.02
C LEU A 44 -17.90 8.46 -5.74
N MET A 45 -17.24 8.05 -6.83
CA MET A 45 -16.34 8.92 -7.60
C MET A 45 -17.08 10.06 -8.31
N GLN A 46 -18.38 9.91 -8.59
CA GLN A 46 -19.24 10.97 -9.10
C GLN A 46 -19.69 11.92 -7.99
N ALA A 47 -20.07 11.38 -6.83
CA ALA A 47 -20.49 12.17 -5.67
C ALA A 47 -19.31 12.97 -5.07
N HIS A 48 -18.08 12.49 -5.24
CA HIS A 48 -16.85 13.09 -4.71
C HIS A 48 -15.88 13.48 -5.84
N PRO A 49 -16.15 14.56 -6.59
CA PRO A 49 -15.27 15.01 -7.69
C PRO A 49 -13.85 15.41 -7.23
N GLU A 50 -13.68 15.76 -5.95
CA GLU A 50 -12.39 16.06 -5.30
C GLU A 50 -11.53 14.83 -5.03
N VAL A 51 -12.13 13.62 -5.03
CA VAL A 51 -11.42 12.37 -4.81
C VAL A 51 -10.79 11.91 -6.13
N ASP A 52 -9.53 11.53 -6.04
CA ASP A 52 -8.72 11.10 -7.17
C ASP A 52 -8.49 9.59 -7.17
N VAL A 53 -8.30 9.02 -5.99
CA VAL A 53 -8.05 7.59 -5.76
C VAL A 53 -8.94 7.10 -4.65
N LEU A 54 -9.73 6.08 -4.91
CA LEU A 54 -10.64 5.46 -3.97
C LEU A 54 -10.20 4.02 -3.73
N HIS A 55 -10.21 3.56 -2.48
CA HIS A 55 -9.79 2.21 -2.07
C HIS A 55 -10.57 1.72 -0.85
N SER A 56 -10.55 0.42 -0.61
CA SER A 56 -11.23 -0.22 0.52
C SER A 56 -10.45 -1.41 1.08
N ASP A 57 -11.07 -2.13 2.00
CA ASP A 57 -10.58 -3.41 2.49
C ASP A 57 -10.94 -4.57 1.55
N GLU A 58 -10.25 -5.68 1.76
CA GLU A 58 -10.42 -6.94 1.04
C GLU A 58 -10.52 -8.12 2.01
N ILE A 59 -11.09 -9.24 1.54
CA ILE A 59 -11.21 -10.49 2.29
C ILE A 59 -10.14 -11.45 1.79
N MET A 60 -9.29 -11.96 2.68
CA MET A 60 -8.33 -13.00 2.31
C MET A 60 -9.06 -14.33 2.17
N ILE A 61 -8.84 -15.01 1.04
CA ILE A 61 -9.40 -16.33 0.74
C ILE A 61 -8.29 -17.32 0.40
N ASP A 62 -8.53 -18.62 0.60
CA ASP A 62 -7.64 -19.67 0.11
C ASP A 62 -7.86 -19.99 -1.38
N GLU A 63 -7.09 -20.94 -1.90
CA GLU A 63 -7.20 -21.40 -3.28
C GLU A 63 -8.60 -21.97 -3.62
N GLN A 64 -9.33 -22.47 -2.63
CA GLN A 64 -10.69 -23.00 -2.78
C GLN A 64 -11.78 -21.92 -2.59
N GLY A 65 -11.39 -20.67 -2.33
CA GLY A 65 -12.30 -19.55 -2.11
C GLY A 65 -12.89 -19.48 -0.69
N ARG A 66 -12.39 -20.28 0.25
CA ARG A 66 -12.81 -20.19 1.65
C ARG A 66 -12.16 -18.99 2.33
N GLU A 67 -12.94 -18.27 3.12
CA GLU A 67 -12.45 -17.12 3.86
C GLU A 67 -11.40 -17.52 4.89
N LEU A 68 -10.23 -16.87 4.84
CA LEU A 68 -9.14 -17.02 5.78
C LEU A 68 -9.13 -15.91 6.83
N SER A 69 -9.38 -14.66 6.42
CA SER A 69 -9.25 -13.49 7.28
C SER A 69 -9.88 -12.23 6.67
N ARG A 70 -10.48 -11.41 7.52
CA ARG A 70 -10.89 -10.02 7.21
C ARG A 70 -9.98 -8.97 7.81
N LYS A 71 -8.91 -9.39 8.48
CA LYS A 71 -7.98 -8.50 9.17
C LYS A 71 -7.16 -7.71 8.15
N ASN A 72 -7.53 -6.45 7.99
CA ASN A 72 -6.80 -5.49 7.18
C ASN A 72 -5.86 -4.64 8.04
N MET A 73 -4.87 -4.02 7.39
CA MET A 73 -4.10 -2.95 8.03
C MET A 73 -4.94 -1.67 8.11
N ARG A 74 -4.50 -0.73 8.95
CA ARG A 74 -5.17 0.58 9.03
C ARG A 74 -5.05 1.30 7.69
N ARG A 75 -6.19 1.74 7.16
CA ARG A 75 -6.34 2.53 5.92
C ARG A 75 -6.59 4.00 6.23
N TYR A 76 -6.47 4.87 5.21
CA TYR A 76 -6.52 6.32 5.36
C TYR A 76 -7.19 7.02 4.18
N SER A 77 -7.82 8.17 4.45
CA SER A 77 -8.38 9.13 3.47
C SER A 77 -7.60 10.45 3.51
N GLY A 78 -7.80 11.29 2.50
CA GLY A 78 -7.22 12.61 2.36
C GLY A 78 -5.80 12.58 1.79
N ARG A 79 -4.93 13.41 2.38
CA ARG A 79 -3.50 13.50 2.05
C ARG A 79 -2.73 12.47 2.87
N ILE A 80 -2.41 11.33 2.26
CA ILE A 80 -1.91 10.15 2.98
C ILE A 80 -0.41 9.91 2.84
N ALA A 81 0.36 10.83 2.24
CA ALA A 81 1.79 10.63 1.96
C ALA A 81 2.60 10.26 3.21
N ARG A 82 2.38 10.98 4.31
CA ARG A 82 3.01 10.71 5.60
C ARG A 82 2.78 9.26 6.07
N GLN A 83 1.56 8.75 5.92
CA GLN A 83 1.17 7.40 6.30
C GLN A 83 1.76 6.36 5.35
N MET A 84 1.77 6.68 4.05
CA MET A 84 2.36 5.82 3.02
C MET A 84 3.86 5.64 3.18
N LEU A 85 4.59 6.57 3.81
CA LEU A 85 5.99 6.36 4.20
C LEU A 85 6.20 5.23 5.22
N VAL A 86 5.15 4.79 5.93
CA VAL A 86 5.24 3.72 6.94
C VAL A 86 5.08 2.34 6.30
N ASP A 87 4.06 2.20 5.46
CA ASP A 87 3.72 0.97 4.75
C ASP A 87 2.77 1.26 3.58
N ASN A 88 2.70 0.35 2.61
CA ASN A 88 1.69 0.40 1.58
C ASN A 88 0.31 0.11 2.20
N SER A 89 -0.48 1.16 2.40
CA SER A 89 -1.83 1.07 2.99
C SER A 89 -2.96 1.04 1.97
N VAL A 90 -2.65 0.87 0.68
CA VAL A 90 -3.62 0.87 -0.43
C VAL A 90 -3.53 -0.47 -1.15
N SER A 91 -4.60 -1.27 -1.14
CA SER A 91 -4.63 -2.54 -1.89
C SER A 91 -4.95 -2.25 -3.35
N ILE A 92 -4.12 -2.77 -4.26
CA ILE A 92 -4.34 -2.61 -5.71
C ILE A 92 -5.70 -3.18 -6.14
N ASN A 93 -6.13 -4.30 -5.57
CA ASN A 93 -7.37 -5.00 -5.92
C ASN A 93 -8.62 -4.14 -5.62
N THR A 94 -8.56 -3.28 -4.61
CA THR A 94 -9.71 -2.46 -4.19
C THR A 94 -9.71 -1.06 -4.81
N VAL A 95 -8.70 -0.68 -5.58
CA VAL A 95 -8.56 0.68 -6.11
C VAL A 95 -9.50 0.95 -7.28
N MET A 96 -10.06 2.16 -7.28
CA MET A 96 -10.52 2.89 -8.46
C MET A 96 -9.87 4.27 -8.46
N ALA A 97 -9.13 4.61 -9.52
CA ALA A 97 -8.39 5.86 -9.62
C ALA A 97 -8.71 6.60 -10.92
N ARG A 98 -8.68 7.94 -10.88
CA ARG A 98 -8.87 8.75 -12.10
C ARG A 98 -7.66 8.59 -13.02
N ARG A 99 -7.92 8.46 -14.32
CA ARG A 99 -6.87 8.40 -15.36
C ARG A 99 -5.88 9.56 -15.26
N LYS A 100 -6.37 10.77 -14.96
CA LYS A 100 -5.54 11.98 -14.81
C LYS A 100 -4.37 11.79 -13.83
N CYS A 101 -4.48 10.88 -12.86
CA CYS A 101 -3.41 10.58 -11.91
C CYS A 101 -2.22 9.90 -12.61
N PHE A 102 -2.51 8.93 -13.48
CA PHE A 102 -1.52 8.20 -14.25
C PHE A 102 -0.92 9.07 -15.35
N ASP A 103 -1.72 9.91 -15.99
CA ASP A 103 -1.25 10.85 -17.01
C ASP A 103 -0.28 11.89 -16.40
N ALA A 104 -0.55 12.33 -15.17
CA ALA A 104 0.25 13.38 -14.53
C ALA A 104 1.50 12.86 -13.79
N MET A 105 1.46 11.66 -13.22
CA MET A 105 2.54 11.15 -12.36
C MET A 105 3.22 9.91 -12.94
N GLY A 106 2.80 9.45 -14.12
CA GLY A 106 3.31 8.25 -14.76
C GLY A 106 2.63 6.97 -14.28
N ARG A 107 2.84 5.91 -15.06
CA ARG A 107 2.28 4.58 -14.82
C ARG A 107 3.20 3.76 -13.92
N PHE A 108 2.85 2.51 -13.70
CA PHE A 108 3.73 1.53 -13.05
C PHE A 108 5.06 1.43 -13.82
N SER A 109 6.18 1.35 -13.09
CA SER A 109 7.52 1.39 -13.70
C SER A 109 8.17 0.01 -13.84
N GLY A 110 7.77 -0.98 -13.04
CA GLY A 110 8.45 -2.29 -12.97
C GLY A 110 9.88 -2.21 -12.41
N ARG A 111 10.35 -1.02 -12.03
CA ARG A 111 11.76 -0.72 -11.73
C ARG A 111 12.30 -1.52 -10.54
N TYR A 112 11.43 -1.84 -9.58
CA TYR A 112 11.81 -2.50 -8.33
C TYR A 112 11.60 -4.02 -8.36
N GLY A 113 10.94 -4.53 -9.41
CA GLY A 113 10.64 -5.95 -9.63
C GLY A 113 9.66 -6.58 -8.62
N VAL A 114 9.30 -5.87 -7.55
CA VAL A 114 8.24 -6.19 -6.58
C VAL A 114 7.65 -4.88 -6.05
N ALA A 115 6.41 -4.93 -5.56
CA ALA A 115 5.73 -3.79 -4.93
C ALA A 115 5.58 -2.55 -5.84
N ASP A 116 5.34 -2.78 -7.14
CA ASP A 116 5.07 -1.70 -8.11
C ASP A 116 3.79 -0.91 -7.76
N ASP A 117 2.83 -1.56 -7.09
CA ASP A 117 1.66 -0.93 -6.50
C ASP A 117 2.04 0.10 -5.43
N TYR A 118 3.03 -0.21 -4.60
CA TYR A 118 3.48 0.72 -3.57
C TYR A 118 4.15 1.96 -4.17
N ASP A 119 5.00 1.80 -5.19
CA ASP A 119 5.62 2.92 -5.92
C ASP A 119 4.55 3.91 -6.41
N ILE A 120 3.56 3.41 -7.15
CA ILE A 120 2.55 4.29 -7.76
C ILE A 120 1.66 4.97 -6.72
N TRP A 121 1.21 4.25 -5.69
CA TRP A 121 0.36 4.84 -4.64
C TRP A 121 1.14 5.85 -3.79
N LEU A 122 2.42 5.59 -3.53
CA LEU A 122 3.28 6.54 -2.82
C LEU A 122 3.46 7.80 -3.67
N ARG A 123 3.78 7.70 -4.96
CA ARG A 123 3.83 8.87 -5.87
C ARG A 123 2.51 9.63 -5.89
N PHE A 124 1.39 8.93 -6.07
CA PHE A 124 0.08 9.57 -6.11
C PHE A 124 -0.26 10.30 -4.80
N SER A 125 0.18 9.77 -3.66
CA SER A 125 -0.04 10.40 -2.34
C SER A 125 0.61 11.79 -2.19
N ALA A 126 1.65 12.10 -2.98
CA ALA A 126 2.26 13.44 -3.01
C ALA A 126 1.39 14.51 -3.67
N ARG A 127 0.39 14.13 -4.50
CA ARG A 127 -0.39 15.10 -5.28
C ARG A 127 -1.89 14.92 -5.22
N PHE A 128 -2.39 13.73 -4.98
CA PHE A 128 -3.81 13.40 -5.12
C PHE A 128 -4.51 13.14 -3.79
N THR A 129 -5.85 13.23 -3.81
CA THR A 129 -6.71 13.00 -2.65
C THR A 129 -7.25 11.57 -2.66
N PHE A 130 -7.05 10.87 -1.54
CA PHE A 130 -7.50 9.48 -1.38
C PHE A 130 -8.83 9.42 -0.62
N LEU A 131 -9.71 8.49 -1.00
CA LEU A 131 -10.87 8.12 -0.20
C LEU A 131 -10.78 6.64 0.18
N TYR A 132 -10.69 6.39 1.49
CA TYR A 132 -10.89 5.07 2.04
C TYR A 132 -12.36 4.85 2.36
N VAL A 133 -12.90 3.71 1.91
CA VAL A 133 -14.25 3.25 2.25
C VAL A 133 -14.13 1.98 3.12
N PRO A 134 -14.67 1.96 4.35
CA PRO A 134 -14.53 0.86 5.30
C PRO A 134 -15.47 -0.31 4.98
N GLU A 135 -15.35 -0.83 3.76
CA GLU A 135 -16.09 -1.95 3.23
C GLU A 135 -15.16 -2.95 2.54
N TYR A 136 -15.66 -4.16 2.30
CA TYR A 136 -14.93 -5.20 1.60
C TYR A 136 -15.35 -5.25 0.13
N TRP A 137 -14.44 -4.91 -0.77
CA TRP A 137 -14.75 -4.88 -2.21
C TRP A 137 -13.96 -5.87 -3.07
N GLY A 138 -12.95 -6.51 -2.49
CA GLY A 138 -12.17 -7.54 -3.17
C GLY A 138 -12.01 -8.77 -2.30
N TYR A 139 -11.76 -9.89 -2.96
CA TYR A 139 -11.21 -11.09 -2.37
C TYR A 139 -9.77 -11.23 -2.85
N TYR A 140 -8.84 -11.30 -1.90
CA TYR A 140 -7.43 -11.53 -2.14
C TYR A 140 -7.12 -13.00 -1.94
N ARG A 141 -6.73 -13.70 -3.01
CA ARG A 141 -6.41 -15.13 -2.93
C ARG A 141 -5.00 -15.32 -2.39
N VAL A 142 -4.84 -16.19 -1.39
CA VAL A 142 -3.54 -16.57 -0.84
C VAL A 142 -3.13 -17.90 -1.44
N MET A 143 -1.99 -17.92 -2.13
CA MET A 143 -1.40 -19.12 -2.74
C MET A 143 0.00 -19.37 -2.17
N ALA A 144 0.46 -20.62 -2.17
CA ALA A 144 1.72 -21.03 -1.55
C ALA A 144 2.96 -20.31 -2.14
N ASP A 145 2.99 -20.08 -3.46
CA ASP A 145 4.16 -19.59 -4.19
C ASP A 145 4.08 -18.10 -4.60
N GLN A 146 3.38 -17.27 -3.82
CA GLN A 146 3.21 -15.86 -4.18
C GLN A 146 4.50 -15.04 -4.03
N ILE A 147 4.78 -14.23 -5.06
CA ILE A 147 5.86 -13.21 -5.06
C ILE A 147 5.76 -12.28 -3.84
N SER A 148 4.53 -12.04 -3.36
CA SER A 148 4.23 -11.15 -2.23
C SER A 148 4.71 -11.67 -0.87
N SER A 149 5.10 -12.95 -0.78
CA SER A 149 5.50 -13.64 0.46
C SER A 149 6.92 -13.33 0.94
N ASP A 150 7.84 -12.93 0.03
CA ASP A 150 9.21 -12.57 0.40
C ASP A 150 9.27 -11.20 1.10
N LYS A 151 9.07 -11.21 2.41
CA LYS A 151 9.12 -10.01 3.26
C LYS A 151 10.49 -9.32 3.25
N LYS A 152 11.60 -10.06 3.08
CA LYS A 152 12.94 -9.46 3.06
C LYS A 152 13.12 -8.61 1.81
N ARG A 153 12.80 -9.18 0.65
CA ARG A 153 12.82 -8.46 -0.64
C ARG A 153 11.86 -7.28 -0.64
N ARG A 154 10.68 -7.42 -0.04
CA ARG A 154 9.72 -6.32 0.11
C ARG A 154 10.25 -5.18 0.98
N PHE A 155 10.91 -5.43 2.11
CA PHE A 155 11.49 -4.35 2.90
C PHE A 155 12.58 -3.59 2.14
N ALA A 156 13.42 -4.29 1.38
CA ALA A 156 14.45 -3.65 0.55
C ALA A 156 13.84 -2.82 -0.58
N ALA A 157 12.83 -3.35 -1.28
CA ALA A 157 12.13 -2.62 -2.32
C ALA A 157 11.40 -1.38 -1.77
N ASN A 158 10.65 -1.54 -0.67
CA ASN A 158 9.97 -0.42 -0.02
C ASN A 158 10.93 0.69 0.42
N GLU A 159 12.11 0.34 0.93
CA GLU A 159 13.13 1.31 1.33
C GLU A 159 13.69 2.09 0.13
N ALA A 160 13.90 1.41 -1.00
CA ALA A 160 14.30 2.06 -2.25
C ALA A 160 13.20 2.98 -2.81
N ILE A 161 11.95 2.50 -2.83
CA ILE A 161 10.77 3.27 -3.26
C ILE A 161 10.61 4.53 -2.40
N ILE A 162 10.70 4.40 -1.07
CA ILE A 162 10.59 5.55 -0.15
C ILE A 162 11.71 6.56 -0.37
N ARG A 163 12.96 6.09 -0.56
CA ARG A 163 14.10 6.98 -0.80
C ARG A 163 13.90 7.78 -2.08
N ASP A 164 13.60 7.10 -3.18
CA ASP A 164 13.43 7.74 -4.48
C ASP A 164 12.22 8.71 -4.45
N PHE A 165 11.13 8.34 -3.75
CA PHE A 165 10.00 9.23 -3.50
C PHE A 165 10.39 10.49 -2.72
N ILE A 166 11.20 10.38 -1.66
CA ILE A 166 11.64 11.54 -0.88
C ILE A 166 12.56 12.44 -1.72
N GLU A 167 13.42 11.86 -2.55
CA GLU A 167 14.30 12.61 -3.45
C GLU A 167 13.49 13.45 -4.45
N GLU A 168 12.45 12.87 -5.04
CA GLU A 168 11.65 13.53 -6.07
C GLU A 168 10.52 14.42 -5.50
N TYR A 169 9.83 13.96 -4.45
CA TYR A 169 8.60 14.59 -3.94
C TYR A 169 8.71 15.09 -2.49
N GLY A 170 9.88 14.97 -1.85
CA GLY A 170 10.06 15.31 -0.43
C GLY A 170 9.75 16.77 -0.09
N SER A 171 9.89 17.68 -1.06
CA SER A 171 9.52 19.11 -0.91
C SER A 171 8.02 19.32 -0.68
N THR A 172 7.18 18.35 -1.05
CA THR A 172 5.72 18.41 -0.85
C THR A 172 5.29 17.97 0.56
N LEU A 173 6.23 17.45 1.38
CA LEU A 173 5.97 16.99 2.74
C LEU A 173 6.66 17.91 3.76
N LYS A 174 6.10 17.96 4.97
CA LYS A 174 6.80 18.57 6.10
C LYS A 174 7.98 17.67 6.49
N PRO A 175 9.17 18.23 6.84
CA PRO A 175 10.29 17.42 7.33
C PRO A 175 9.92 16.51 8.51
N ASP A 176 9.02 16.96 9.37
CA ASP A 176 8.53 16.19 10.53
C ASP A 176 7.72 14.97 10.12
N ASP A 177 6.97 15.06 9.02
CA ASP A 177 6.19 13.94 8.48
C ASP A 177 7.11 12.88 7.87
N ILE A 178 8.19 13.31 7.20
CA ILE A 178 9.23 12.42 6.69
C ILE A 178 9.90 11.68 7.84
N ARG A 179 10.36 12.40 8.87
CA ARG A 179 10.99 11.80 10.07
C ARG A 179 10.03 10.83 10.76
N TRP A 180 8.77 11.22 10.94
CA TRP A 180 7.74 10.39 11.55
C TRP A 180 7.48 9.08 10.79
N GLY A 181 7.39 9.17 9.45
CA GLY A 181 7.13 8.04 8.56
C GLY A 181 8.29 7.06 8.54
N LEU A 182 9.51 7.55 8.31
CA LEU A 182 10.73 6.74 8.29
C LEU A 182 10.98 6.06 9.63
N ALA A 183 10.85 6.76 10.75
CA ALA A 183 11.00 6.15 12.07
C ALA A 183 10.07 4.94 12.24
N ARG A 184 8.82 5.02 11.78
CA ARG A 184 7.83 3.94 11.87
C ARG A 184 8.06 2.82 10.88
N PHE A 185 8.50 3.13 9.67
CA PHE A 185 8.96 2.14 8.70
C PHE A 185 10.09 1.28 9.30
N TYR A 186 11.13 1.94 9.83
CA TYR A 186 12.26 1.25 10.45
C TYR A 186 11.88 0.49 11.72
N CYS A 187 10.96 1.01 12.54
CA CYS A 187 10.40 0.26 13.67
C CYS A 187 9.66 -1.01 13.24
N ARG A 188 8.98 -1.00 12.09
CA ARG A 188 8.29 -2.17 11.54
C ARG A 188 9.31 -3.18 11.00
N LYS A 189 10.30 -2.72 10.25
CA LYS A 189 11.43 -3.51 9.75
C LYS A 189 12.18 -4.21 10.89
N ALA A 190 12.52 -3.45 11.95
CA ALA A 190 13.20 -3.96 13.14
C ALA A 190 12.44 -5.10 13.83
N ARG A 191 11.14 -4.90 14.11
CA ARG A 191 10.29 -5.91 14.76
C ARG A 191 10.15 -7.18 13.92
N HIS A 192 10.02 -7.04 12.60
CA HIS A 192 9.94 -8.20 11.71
C HIS A 192 11.24 -9.02 11.76
N PHE A 193 12.38 -8.39 11.52
CA PHE A 193 13.68 -9.10 11.52
C PHE A 193 14.04 -9.70 12.88
N ALA A 194 13.63 -9.08 13.99
CA ALA A 194 13.79 -9.68 15.32
C ALA A 194 12.95 -10.95 15.49
N THR A 195 11.72 -10.97 14.96
CA THR A 195 10.83 -12.14 15.05
C THR A 195 11.38 -13.35 14.30
N ILE A 196 12.06 -13.13 13.17
CA ILE A 196 12.69 -14.20 12.38
C ILE A 196 14.17 -14.45 12.73
N GLY A 197 14.63 -13.96 13.88
CA GLY A 197 15.98 -14.23 14.41
C GLY A 197 17.15 -13.53 13.69
N LYS A 198 16.88 -12.53 12.84
CA LYS A 198 17.92 -11.75 12.14
C LYS A 198 18.34 -10.53 12.96
N SER A 199 19.00 -10.77 14.09
CA SER A 199 19.33 -9.75 15.11
C SER A 199 20.13 -8.57 14.57
N ALA A 200 21.16 -8.80 13.76
CA ALA A 200 21.99 -7.72 13.20
C ALA A 200 21.15 -6.76 12.32
N THR A 201 20.31 -7.29 11.45
CA THR A 201 19.40 -6.50 10.60
C THR A 201 18.35 -5.76 11.44
N ALA A 202 17.83 -6.40 12.49
CA ALA A 202 16.87 -5.78 13.40
C ALA A 202 17.48 -4.56 14.11
N TRP A 203 18.68 -4.71 14.66
CA TRP A 203 19.39 -3.61 15.33
C TRP A 203 19.82 -2.50 14.37
N GLY A 204 20.23 -2.83 13.13
CA GLY A 204 20.48 -1.83 12.09
C GLY A 204 19.23 -0.98 11.79
N ALA A 205 18.05 -1.60 11.74
CA ALA A 205 16.79 -0.87 11.58
C ALA A 205 16.43 -0.04 12.83
N VAL A 206 16.71 -0.52 14.05
CA VAL A 206 16.55 0.28 15.28
C VAL A 206 17.42 1.55 15.24
N ALA A 207 18.68 1.42 14.85
CA ALA A 207 19.59 2.57 14.75
C ALA A 207 19.06 3.63 13.77
N GLN A 208 18.52 3.21 12.62
CA GLN A 208 17.85 4.13 11.69
C GLN A 208 16.61 4.77 12.31
N ALA A 209 15.75 4.00 12.99
CA ALA A 209 14.57 4.57 13.65
C ALA A 209 14.94 5.64 14.70
N LEU A 210 15.97 5.38 15.51
CA LEU A 210 16.51 6.34 16.50
C LEU A 210 17.11 7.58 15.84
N ARG A 211 17.78 7.44 14.68
CA ARG A 211 18.29 8.59 13.91
C ARG A 211 17.17 9.54 13.48
N TYR A 212 16.00 9.02 13.11
CA TYR A 212 14.88 9.86 12.68
C TYR A 212 14.04 10.42 13.83
N ALA A 213 13.86 9.67 14.93
CA ALA A 213 13.01 10.08 16.04
C ALA A 213 13.50 9.53 17.40
N PRO A 214 14.58 10.09 17.97
CA PRO A 214 15.23 9.54 19.18
C PRO A 214 14.39 9.67 20.46
N LEU A 215 13.41 10.58 20.48
CA LEU A 215 12.52 10.81 21.62
C LEU A 215 11.11 10.22 21.43
N ASP A 216 10.84 9.54 20.30
CA ASP A 216 9.50 8.99 20.02
C ASP A 216 9.30 7.65 20.76
N SER A 217 8.22 7.58 21.56
CA SER A 217 7.87 6.39 22.36
C SER A 217 7.60 5.14 21.53
N VAL A 218 7.22 5.27 20.25
CA VAL A 218 7.08 4.14 19.32
C VAL A 218 8.44 3.51 19.01
N VAL A 219 9.48 4.32 18.88
CA VAL A 219 10.85 3.85 18.62
C VAL A 219 11.37 3.06 19.81
N TRP A 220 11.24 3.59 21.02
CA TRP A 220 11.64 2.88 22.23
C TRP A 220 10.83 1.60 22.49
N ARG A 221 9.54 1.58 22.14
CA ARG A 221 8.75 0.33 22.15
C ARG A 221 9.27 -0.69 21.12
N ALA A 222 9.80 -0.24 19.98
CA ALA A 222 10.43 -1.13 19.01
C ALA A 222 11.75 -1.69 19.55
N VAL A 223 12.59 -0.87 20.19
CA VAL A 223 13.82 -1.31 20.89
C VAL A 223 13.49 -2.44 21.88
N TYR A 224 12.52 -2.20 22.77
CA TYR A 224 12.08 -3.21 23.74
C TYR A 224 11.64 -4.52 23.06
N ARG A 225 10.89 -4.44 21.95
CA ARG A 225 10.44 -5.62 21.20
C ARG A 225 11.54 -6.34 20.42
N VAL A 226 12.66 -5.67 20.13
CA VAL A 226 13.83 -6.32 19.53
C VAL A 226 14.63 -7.06 20.61
N ILE A 227 14.71 -6.52 21.82
CA ILE A 227 15.33 -7.18 22.99
C ILE A 227 14.49 -8.38 23.44
N PHE A 228 13.17 -8.22 23.51
CA PHE A 228 12.22 -9.23 23.95
C PHE A 228 11.24 -9.59 22.81
N PRO A 229 11.70 -10.29 21.75
CA PRO A 229 10.84 -10.67 20.65
C PRO A 229 9.80 -11.68 21.14
N ARG A 230 8.52 -11.40 20.84
CA ARG A 230 7.47 -12.42 20.98
C ARG A 230 7.76 -13.48 19.92
N ARG A 231 8.20 -14.66 20.34
CA ARG A 231 8.26 -15.82 19.44
C ARG A 231 6.85 -16.02 18.88
N GLY A 232 6.71 -15.97 17.56
CA GLY A 232 5.48 -16.44 16.92
C GLY A 232 5.28 -17.90 17.31
N ALA A 233 4.02 -18.31 17.53
CA ALA A 233 3.70 -19.73 17.50
C ALA A 233 4.31 -20.30 16.21
N ARG A 234 5.07 -21.38 16.31
CA ARG A 234 5.55 -22.10 15.13
C ARG A 234 4.32 -22.38 14.27
N GLN A 235 4.34 -21.93 13.03
CA GLN A 235 3.51 -22.55 12.00
C GLN A 235 4.21 -23.88 11.73
N ASP A 236 3.87 -24.87 12.54
CA ASP A 236 4.06 -26.28 12.20
C ASP A 236 2.91 -26.71 11.27
#